data_AF-A0A973DP41-F1
#
_entry.id   AF-A0A973DP41-F1
#
_cell.length_a   1.000
_cell.length_b   1.000
_cell.length_c   1.000
_cell.angle_alpha   90.00
_cell.angle_beta   90.00
_cell.angle_gamma   90.00
#
_symmetry.space_group_name_H-M   'P 1'
#
loop_
_entity.id
_entity.type
_entity.pdbx_description
1 polymer ?
#
loop_
_entity_poly.entity_id
_entity_poly.type
_entity_poly.pdbx_seq_one_letter_code
_entity_poly.pdbx_strand_id
1 'polypeptide(L)' 'FEALVLSLFGGVIGLILGYGFAELISMMMPGGSKVIVPMWAVWLSLGFTTVIGVVFGLAPAIKAAKLNPVDALRYE' A
#
# COMPACT_ATOMS: atom_id res chain seq x y z
N PHE A 1 2.15 13.12 -10.50
CA PHE A 1 1.05 12.15 -10.73
C PHE A 1 1.56 10.72 -10.47
N GLU A 2 2.86 10.47 -10.61
CA GLU A 2 3.50 9.18 -10.37
C GLU A 2 3.30 8.63 -8.95
N ALA A 3 3.38 9.48 -7.91
CA ALA A 3 3.18 9.03 -6.52
C ALA A 3 1.77 8.45 -6.26
N LEU A 4 0.74 8.99 -6.93
CA LEU A 4 -0.63 8.46 -6.85
C LEU A 4 -0.75 7.10 -7.54
N VAL A 5 -0.16 6.97 -8.72
CA VAL A 5 -0.15 5.71 -9.49
C VAL A 5 0.63 4.63 -8.76
N LEU A 6 1.79 4.96 -8.18
CA LEU A 6 2.61 4.05 -7.37
C LEU A 6 1.88 3.60 -6.09
N SER A 7 1.15 4.51 -5.43
CA SER A 7 0.36 4.18 -4.23
C SER A 7 -0.81 3.25 -4.56
N LEU A 8 -1.50 3.49 -5.68
CA LEU A 8 -2.55 2.59 -6.18
C LEU A 8 -2.00 1.21 -6.53
N PHE A 9 -0.86 1.14 -7.23
CA PHE A 9 -0.21 -0.12 -7.57
C PHE A 9 0.21 -0.91 -6.33
N GLY A 10 0.80 -0.23 -5.33
CA GLY A 10 1.15 -0.84 -4.06
C GLY A 10 -0.05 -1.41 -3.31
N GLY A 11 -1.19 -0.71 -3.33
CA GLY A 11 -2.44 -1.18 -2.73
C GLY A 11 -3.01 -2.43 -3.41
N VAL A 12 -3.02 -2.45 -4.75
CA VAL A 12 -3.49 -3.61 -5.52
C VAL A 12 -2.59 -4.83 -5.28
N ILE A 13 -1.27 -4.66 -5.31
CA ILE A 13 -0.32 -5.74 -5.04
C ILE A 13 -0.48 -6.26 -3.60
N GLY A 14 -0.63 -5.37 -2.63
CA GLY A 14 -0.86 -5.73 -1.23
C GLY A 14 -2.13 -6.56 -1.02
N LEU A 15 -3.23 -6.22 -1.69
CA LEU A 15 -4.48 -7.00 -1.64
C LEU A 15 -4.32 -8.39 -2.24
N ILE A 16 -3.66 -8.50 -3.40
CA ILE A 16 -3.40 -9.79 -4.07
C ILE A 16 -2.54 -10.68 -3.17
N LEU A 17 -1.46 -10.14 -2.59
CA LEU A 17 -0.60 -10.89 -1.69
C LEU A 17 -1.31 -11.29 -0.41
N GLY A 18 -2.12 -10.40 0.18
CA GLY A 18 -2.88 -10.69 1.39
C GLY A 18 -3.88 -11.84 1.22
N TYR A 19 -4.64 -11.83 0.11
CA TYR A 19 -5.53 -12.94 -0.24
C TYR A 19 -4.75 -14.22 -0.58
N GLY A 20 -3.64 -14.10 -1.32
CA GLY A 20 -2.79 -15.24 -1.65
C GLY A 20 -2.20 -15.93 -0.43
N PHE A 21 -1.72 -15.16 0.56
CA PHE A 21 -1.26 -15.71 1.83
C PHE A 21 -2.39 -16.35 2.64
N ALA A 22 -3.59 -15.76 2.66
CA ALA A 22 -4.74 -16.34 3.37
C ALA A 22 -5.16 -17.69 2.77
N GLU A 23 -5.17 -17.82 1.44
CA GLU A 23 -5.43 -19.08 0.74
C GLU A 23 -4.31 -20.11 0.97
N LEU A 24 -3.03 -19.69 0.88
CA LEU A 24 -1.89 -20.57 1.13
C LEU A 24 -1.93 -21.15 2.56
N ILE A 25 -2.22 -20.30 3.55
CA ILE A 25 -2.37 -20.73 4.94
C ILE A 25 -3.57 -21.68 5.10
N SER A 26 -4.68 -21.41 4.39
CA SER A 26 -5.86 -22.31 4.39
C SER A 26 -5.50 -23.71 3.86
N MET A 27 -4.67 -23.79 2.81
CA MET A 27 -4.24 -25.06 2.22
C MET A 27 -3.28 -25.85 3.13
N MET A 28 -2.52 -25.16 3.97
CA MET A 28 -1.57 -25.77 4.91
C MET A 28 -2.22 -26.18 6.25
N MET A 29 -3.44 -25.74 6.55
CA MET A 29 -4.13 -26.15 7.77
C MET A 29 -4.72 -27.57 7.67
N PRO A 30 -4.36 -28.49 8.58
CA PRO A 30 -4.98 -29.81 8.63
C PRO A 30 -6.44 -29.69 9.09
N GLY A 31 -7.40 -30.01 8.24
CA GLY A 31 -8.83 -30.09 8.60
C GLY A 31 -9.81 -29.35 7.67
N GLY A 32 -9.34 -28.68 6.61
CA GLY A 32 -10.25 -27.96 5.69
C GLY A 32 -10.86 -26.68 6.29
N SER A 33 -10.28 -26.19 7.38
CA SER A 33 -10.63 -24.93 8.03
C SER A 33 -10.38 -23.78 7.05
N LYS A 34 -11.45 -23.26 6.47
CA LYS A 34 -11.38 -22.08 5.61
C LYS A 34 -10.89 -20.91 6.46
N VAL A 35 -9.79 -20.25 6.08
CA VAL A 35 -9.37 -19.03 6.78
C VAL A 35 -10.42 -17.97 6.51
N ILE A 36 -11.26 -17.71 7.51
CA ILE A 36 -12.25 -16.65 7.46
C ILE A 36 -11.50 -15.37 7.81
N VAL A 37 -11.24 -14.53 6.80
CA VAL A 37 -10.69 -13.19 7.01
C VAL A 37 -11.82 -12.32 7.57
N PRO A 38 -11.75 -11.88 8.84
CA PRO A 38 -12.82 -11.10 9.43
C PRO A 38 -12.82 -9.68 8.85
N MET A 39 -14.01 -9.08 8.73
CA MET A 39 -14.20 -7.77 8.11
C MET A 39 -13.32 -6.67 8.74
N TRP A 40 -13.06 -6.75 10.05
CA TRP A 40 -12.19 -5.80 10.76
C TRP A 40 -10.73 -5.88 10.30
N ALA A 41 -10.23 -7.07 9.95
CA ALA A 41 -8.87 -7.25 9.46
C ALA A 41 -8.69 -6.61 8.08
N VAL A 42 -9.75 -6.65 7.25
CA VAL A 42 -9.77 -5.95 5.95
C VAL A 42 -9.69 -4.44 6.15
N TRP A 43 -10.52 -3.88 7.05
CA TRP A 43 -10.47 -2.45 7.37
C TRP A 43 -9.12 -2.01 7.95
N LEU A 44 -8.51 -2.85 8.80
CA LEU A 44 -7.20 -2.58 9.39
C LEU A 44 -6.11 -2.64 8.32
N SER A 45 -6.15 -3.62 7.41
CA SER A 45 -5.23 -3.74 6.28
C SER A 45 -5.33 -2.55 5.32
N LEU A 46 -6.55 -2.13 4.97
CA LEU A 46 -6.78 -0.95 4.13
C LEU A 46 -6.27 0.31 4.82
N GLY A 47 -6.64 0.53 6.09
CA GLY A 47 -6.19 1.68 6.86
C GLY A 47 -4.67 1.75 6.98
N PHE A 48 -4.02 0.62 7.30
CA PHE A 48 -2.56 0.52 7.39
C PHE A 48 -1.89 0.83 6.04
N THR A 49 -2.40 0.26 4.95
CA THR A 49 -1.87 0.50 3.60
C THR A 49 -2.03 1.96 3.18
N THR A 50 -3.17 2.59 3.46
CA THR A 50 -3.39 4.02 3.21
C THR A 50 -2.45 4.89 4.02
N VAL A 51 -2.26 4.60 5.32
CA VAL A 51 -1.35 5.37 6.17
C VAL A 51 0.09 5.27 5.65
N ILE A 52 0.58 4.07 5.37
CA ILE A 52 1.93 3.86 4.84
C ILE A 52 2.08 4.54 3.46
N GLY A 53 1.11 4.37 2.56
CA GLY A 53 1.14 5.01 1.24
C GLY A 53 1.14 6.54 1.29
N VAL A 54 0.38 7.13 2.23
CA VAL A 54 0.36 8.59 2.42
C VAL A 54 1.65 9.10 3.05
N VAL A 55 2.14 8.44 4.11
CA VAL A 55 3.36 8.85 4.83
C VAL A 55 4.60 8.72 3.94
N PHE A 56 4.73 7.62 3.20
CA PHE A 56 5.92 7.36 2.39
C PHE A 56 5.79 7.76 0.92
N GLY A 57 4.59 8.02 0.41
CA GLY A 57 4.36 8.40 -0.99
C GLY A 57 3.91 9.86 -1.16
N LEU A 58 2.89 10.29 -0.40
CA LEU A 58 2.31 11.62 -0.56
C LEU A 58 3.12 12.71 0.17
N ALA A 59 3.57 12.47 1.39
CA ALA A 59 4.38 13.44 2.15
C ALA A 59 5.68 13.85 1.43
N PRO A 60 6.51 12.94 0.87
CA PRO A 60 7.69 13.34 0.11
C PRO A 60 7.34 14.02 -1.22
N ALA A 61 6.26 13.60 -1.90
CA ALA A 61 5.80 14.24 -3.13
C ALA A 61 5.36 15.70 -2.91
N ILE A 62 4.68 16.00 -1.80
CA ILE A 62 4.32 17.36 -1.42
C ILE A 62 5.57 18.19 -1.09
N LYS A 63 6.58 17.58 -0.46
CA LYS A 63 7.86 18.24 -0.19
C LYS A 63 8.61 18.57 -1.49
N ALA A 64 8.58 17.67 -2.48
CA ALA A 64 9.13 17.91 -3.82
C ALA A 64 8.39 19.02 -4.57
N ALA A 65 7.06 19.05 -4.49
CA ALA A 65 6.24 20.06 -5.16
C ALA A 65 6.37 21.47 -4.56
N LYS A 66 6.83 21.59 -3.32
CA LYS A 66 7.07 22.88 -2.63
C LYS A 66 8.50 23.41 -2.76
N LEU A 67 9.41 22.67 -3.42
CA LEU A 67 10.74 23.20 -3.75
C LEU A 67 10.59 24.33 -4.77
N ASN A 68 11.29 25.44 -4.54
CA ASN A 68 11.24 26.60 -5.42
C ASN A 68 11.71 26.20 -6.82
N PRO A 69 10.93 26.47 -7.89
CA PRO A 69 11.30 26.13 -9.25
C PRO A 69 12.58 26.83 -9.71
N VAL A 70 12.99 27.93 -9.04
CA VAL A 70 14.24 28.65 -9.27
C VAL A 70 15.48 27.86 -8.81
N ASP A 71 15.38 27.04 -7.75
CA ASP A 71 16.48 26.20 -7.28
C ASP A 71 16.60 24.90 -8.10
N ALA A 72 15.47 24.38 -8.59
CA ALA A 72 15.45 23.16 -9.42
C ALA A 72 16.11 23.36 -10.80
N LEU A 73 16.15 24.58 -11.33
CA LEU A 73 16.81 24.95 -12.59
C LEU A 73 18.30 25.34 -12.45
N ARG A 74 18.77 25.61 -11.22
CA ARG A 74 20.19 25.94 -10.94
C ARG A 74 21.01 24.72 -10.51
N TYR A 75 20.37 23.56 -10.39
CA TYR A 75 21.00 22.29 -10.02
C TYR A 75 21.13 21.32 -11.21
N GLU A 76 21.20 21.87 -12.43
CA GLU A 76 21.86 21.14 -13.52
C GLU A 76 23.39 21.26 -13.35
#